data_AF-A0A3B8KSG8-F1
#
_entry.id   AF-A0A3B8KSG8-F1
#
_cell.length_a   1.000
_cell.length_b   1.000
_cell.length_c   1.000
_cell.angle_alpha   90.00
_cell.angle_beta   90.00
_cell.angle_gamma   90.00
#
_symmetry.space_group_name_H-M   'P 1'
#
loop_
_entity.id
_entity.type
_entity.pdbx_description
1 polymer ?
#
loop_
_entity_poly.entity_id
_entity_poly.type
_entity_poly.pdbx_seq_one_letter_code
_entity_poly.pdbx_strand_id
1 'polypeptide(L)'
;RPLGSYPLLVGIITSTEPECEVIDVVVTDHGSRSVTGIPCPVDINRCGFEEIEALPGIGKARARRIIQARPFACYQDLAAILDEPGVLDGISELLAFR
;
A
#
# COMPACT_ATOMS: atom_id res chain seq x y z
N ARG A 1 27.48 -7.04 25.52
CA ARG A 1 27.92 -7.11 24.10
C ARG A 1 26.75 -6.59 23.28
N PRO A 2 26.88 -5.53 22.47
CA PRO A 2 25.81 -5.19 21.53
C PRO A 2 25.68 -6.42 20.62
N LEU A 3 24.54 -7.10 20.71
CA LEU A 3 24.13 -8.08 19.70
C LEU A 3 24.02 -7.27 18.42
N GLY A 4 24.90 -7.51 17.44
CA GLY A 4 25.08 -6.63 16.29
C GLY A 4 23.75 -6.23 15.64
N SER A 5 23.69 -5.01 15.10
CA SER A 5 22.51 -4.51 14.38
C SER A 5 22.14 -5.50 13.27
N TYR A 6 21.04 -6.23 13.47
CA TYR A 6 20.56 -7.18 12.48
C TYR A 6 19.68 -6.42 11.48
N PRO A 7 19.95 -6.52 10.17
CA PRO A 7 19.07 -5.92 9.20
C PRO A 7 17.68 -6.56 9.31
N LEU A 8 16.65 -5.73 9.41
CA LEU A 8 15.25 -6.18 9.33
C LEU A 8 14.97 -6.65 7.90
N LEU A 9 14.36 -7.83 7.76
CA LEU A 9 13.89 -8.29 6.46
C LEU A 9 12.65 -7.49 6.07
N VAL A 10 12.67 -6.89 4.89
CA VAL A 10 11.53 -6.16 4.32
C VAL A 10 11.04 -6.91 3.09
N GLY A 11 9.81 -7.43 3.15
CA GLY A 11 9.13 -8.00 1.99
C GLY A 11 8.38 -6.90 1.26
N ILE A 12 8.77 -6.58 0.03
CA ILE A 12 8.15 -5.51 -0.75
C ILE A 12 7.15 -6.15 -1.72
N ILE A 13 5.87 -5.86 -1.52
CA ILE A 13 4.82 -6.25 -2.47
C ILE A 13 4.82 -5.19 -3.56
N THR A 14 5.19 -5.58 -4.76
CA THR A 14 5.21 -4.71 -5.93
C THR A 14 4.87 -5.50 -7.17
N SER A 15 4.02 -4.93 -8.03
CA SER A 15 3.68 -5.54 -9.32
C SER A 15 4.73 -5.27 -10.39
N THR A 16 5.61 -4.31 -10.13
CA THR A 16 6.66 -3.85 -11.04
C THR A 16 8.02 -3.90 -10.36
N GLU A 17 9.06 -4.16 -11.14
CA GLU A 17 10.43 -4.00 -10.66
C GLU A 17 10.66 -2.54 -10.27
N PRO A 18 11.29 -2.27 -9.11
CA PRO A 18 11.60 -0.91 -8.71
C PRO A 18 12.60 -0.28 -9.68
N GLU A 19 12.33 0.95 -10.10
CA GLU A 19 13.20 1.70 -11.02
C GLU A 19 14.51 2.15 -10.36
N CYS A 20 14.55 2.16 -9.02
CA CYS A 20 15.66 2.67 -8.22
C CYS A 20 16.27 1.57 -7.34
N GLU A 21 17.56 1.72 -7.02
CA GLU A 21 18.27 0.86 -6.06
C GLU A 21 17.76 1.03 -4.62
N VAL A 22 17.25 2.23 -4.30
CA VAL A 22 16.62 2.56 -3.01
C VAL A 22 15.23 3.11 -3.29
N ILE A 23 14.23 2.56 -2.59
CA ILE A 23 12.84 2.98 -2.71
C ILE A 23 12.24 3.26 -1.34
N ASP A 24 11.32 4.22 -1.31
CA ASP A 24 10.48 4.47 -0.15
C ASP A 24 9.33 3.46 -0.12
N VAL A 25 9.03 2.94 1.07
CA VAL A 25 7.94 1.99 1.28
C VAL A 25 7.09 2.38 2.46
N VAL A 26 5.78 2.20 2.34
CA VAL A 26 4.85 2.23 3.47
C VAL A 26 4.79 0.83 4.09
N VAL A 27 4.98 0.74 5.41
CA VAL A 27 4.82 -0.52 6.13
C VAL A 27 3.34 -0.78 6.37
N THR A 28 2.83 -1.91 5.88
CA THR A 28 1.41 -2.26 6.00
C THR A 28 1.13 -3.43 6.94
N ASP A 29 2.12 -4.29 7.15
CA ASP A 29 2.01 -5.43 8.08
C ASP A 29 3.39 -5.83 8.62
N HIS A 30 3.43 -6.72 9.61
CA HIS A 30 4.67 -7.25 10.15
C HIS A 30 4.58 -8.73 10.53
N GLY A 31 5.70 -9.43 10.35
CA GLY A 31 5.92 -10.78 10.85
C GLY A 31 6.67 -10.79 12.19
N SER A 32 7.12 -11.96 12.61
CA SER A 32 7.91 -12.12 13.84
C SER A 32 9.31 -11.49 13.75
N ARG A 33 9.86 -11.36 12.54
CA ARG A 33 11.22 -10.84 12.25
C ARG A 33 11.31 -10.10 10.92
N SER A 34 10.18 -9.61 10.42
CA SER A 34 10.09 -8.95 9.11
C SER A 34 8.98 -7.92 9.10
N VAL A 35 9.04 -7.00 8.14
CA VAL A 35 7.94 -6.09 7.82
C VAL A 35 7.54 -6.27 6.36
N THR A 36 6.26 -6.05 6.08
CA THR A 36 5.72 -6.02 4.73
C THR A 36 5.56 -4.56 4.32
N GLY A 37 6.09 -4.21 3.15
CA GLY A 37 6.03 -2.87 2.60
C GLY A 37 5.45 -2.83 1.20
N ILE A 38 4.91 -1.67 0.84
CA ILE A 38 4.44 -1.36 -0.51
C ILE A 38 5.14 -0.08 -0.98
N PRO A 39 5.54 0.03 -2.25
CA PRO A 39 6.16 1.25 -2.76
C PRO A 39 5.34 2.51 -2.48
N CYS A 40 6.03 3.56 -2.04
CA CYS A 40 5.46 4.86 -1.73
C CYS A 40 5.97 5.92 -2.72
N PRO A 41 5.11 6.85 -3.19
CA PRO A 41 3.67 6.96 -2.90
C PRO A 41 2.84 5.86 -3.58
N VAL A 42 1.78 5.42 -2.91
CA VAL A 42 0.90 4.36 -3.41
C VAL A 42 -0.04 4.96 -4.45
N ASP A 43 0.26 4.73 -5.73
CA ASP A 43 -0.59 5.18 -6.83
C ASP A 43 -1.81 4.27 -7.00
N ILE A 44 -2.97 4.71 -6.52
CA ILE A 44 -4.21 3.92 -6.50
C ILE A 44 -4.73 3.61 -7.90
N ASN A 45 -4.32 4.34 -8.94
CA ASN A 45 -4.74 4.06 -10.31
C ASN A 45 -3.84 3.02 -10.99
N ARG A 46 -2.59 2.89 -10.54
CA ARG A 46 -1.55 2.07 -11.20
C ARG A 46 -1.11 0.84 -10.43
N CYS A 47 -1.20 0.85 -9.10
CA CYS A 47 -0.76 -0.27 -8.28
C CYS A 47 -1.55 -1.55 -8.64
N GLY A 48 -0.94 -2.72 -8.48
CA GLY A 48 -1.61 -3.98 -8.73
C GLY A 48 -2.56 -4.39 -7.63
N PHE A 49 -3.19 -5.54 -7.85
CA PHE A 49 -4.22 -6.06 -6.97
C PHE A 49 -3.70 -6.36 -5.55
N GLU A 50 -2.55 -7.03 -5.45
CA GLU A 50 -1.95 -7.42 -4.17
C GLU A 50 -1.47 -6.22 -3.36
N GLU A 51 -1.01 -5.16 -4.04
CA GLU A 51 -0.62 -3.90 -3.41
C GLU A 51 -1.85 -3.21 -2.79
N ILE A 52 -2.99 -3.18 -3.48
CA ILE A 52 -4.23 -2.62 -2.91
C ILE A 52 -4.73 -3.47 -1.74
N GLU A 53 -4.71 -4.80 -1.88
CA GLU A 53 -5.14 -5.73 -0.82
C GLU A 53 -4.25 -5.63 0.42
N ALA A 54 -2.98 -5.29 0.25
CA ALA A 54 -2.07 -5.13 1.38
C ALA A 54 -2.27 -3.80 2.13
N LEU A 55 -3.13 -2.88 1.65
CA LEU A 55 -3.43 -1.65 2.38
C LEU A 55 -4.24 -1.94 3.66
N PRO A 56 -3.99 -1.19 4.75
CA PRO A 56 -4.70 -1.37 6.01
C PRO A 56 -6.21 -1.22 5.82
N GLY A 57 -6.95 -2.25 6.24
CA GLY A 57 -8.42 -2.27 6.14
C GLY A 57 -8.97 -2.57 4.74
N ILE A 58 -8.14 -2.91 3.76
CA ILE A 58 -8.57 -3.26 2.40
C ILE A 58 -8.45 -4.76 2.15
N GLY A 59 -9.53 -5.51 2.35
CA GLY A 59 -9.57 -6.92 1.94
C GLY A 59 -9.82 -7.11 0.44
N LYS A 60 -9.74 -8.37 -0.02
CA LYS A 60 -9.99 -8.79 -1.42
C LYS A 60 -11.22 -8.15 -2.07
N ALA A 61 -12.33 -8.06 -1.34
CA ALA A 61 -13.57 -7.49 -1.87
C ALA A 61 -13.43 -5.98 -2.18
N ARG A 62 -12.84 -5.22 -1.25
CA ARG A 62 -12.57 -3.78 -1.43
C ARG A 62 -11.53 -3.58 -2.53
N ALA A 63 -10.45 -4.36 -2.55
CA ALA A 63 -9.43 -4.30 -3.60
C ALA A 63 -10.01 -4.52 -5.01
N ARG A 64 -10.89 -5.52 -5.19
CA ARG A 64 -11.57 -5.75 -6.47
C ARG A 64 -12.43 -4.56 -6.89
N ARG A 65 -13.18 -3.99 -5.96
CA ARG A 65 -14.02 -2.82 -6.22
C ARG A 65 -13.17 -1.62 -6.65
N ILE A 66 -12.04 -1.39 -5.99
CA ILE A 66 -11.09 -0.33 -6.35
C ILE A 66 -10.57 -0.55 -7.78
N ILE A 67 -10.05 -1.73 -8.11
CA ILE A 67 -9.57 -2.05 -9.48
C ILE A 67 -10.65 -1.77 -10.53
N GLN A 68 -11.89 -2.19 -10.27
CA GLN A 68 -13.00 -2.04 -11.23
C GLN A 68 -13.47 -0.59 -11.40
N ALA A 69 -13.31 0.25 -10.38
CA ALA A 69 -13.79 1.62 -10.36
C ALA A 69 -12.73 2.65 -10.79
N ARG A 70 -11.48 2.24 -10.99
CA ARG A 70 -10.43 3.11 -11.55
C ARG A 70 -10.87 3.73 -12.89
N PRO A 71 -10.46 4.96 -13.19
CA PRO A 71 -9.54 5.82 -12.43
C PRO A 71 -10.24 6.74 -11.41
N PHE A 72 -9.50 7.15 -10.38
CA PHE A 72 -9.90 8.14 -9.38
C PHE A 72 -9.10 9.44 -9.56
N ALA A 73 -9.74 10.60 -9.37
CA ALA A 73 -9.06 11.90 -9.44
C ALA A 73 -8.59 12.37 -8.07
N CYS A 74 -9.29 11.98 -6.99
CA CYS A 74 -8.97 12.39 -5.64
C CYS A 74 -9.39 11.35 -4.59
N TYR A 75 -8.97 11.57 -3.34
CA TYR A 75 -9.31 10.71 -2.21
C TYR A 75 -10.83 10.58 -2.00
N GLN A 76 -11.59 11.64 -2.27
CA GLN A 76 -13.04 11.65 -2.11
C GLN A 76 -13.73 10.65 -3.07
N ASP A 77 -13.22 10.49 -4.29
CA ASP A 77 -13.75 9.53 -5.26
C ASP A 77 -13.52 8.08 -4.78
N LEU A 78 -12.35 7.84 -4.19
CA LEU A 78 -12.00 6.55 -3.59
C LEU A 78 -12.85 6.27 -2.35
N ALA A 79 -13.01 7.25 -1.46
CA ALA A 79 -13.80 7.11 -0.24
C ALA A 79 -15.29 6.81 -0.54
N ALA A 80 -15.83 7.35 -1.65
CA ALA A 80 -17.22 7.16 -2.04
C ALA A 80 -17.58 5.71 -2.44
N ILE A 81 -16.59 4.90 -2.86
CA ILE A 81 -16.82 3.49 -3.24
C ILE A 81 -16.57 2.50 -2.09
N LEU A 82 -16.01 2.97 -0.98
CA LEU A 82 -15.73 2.16 0.19
C LEU A 82 -16.96 2.13 1.11
N ASP A 83 -17.22 0.97 1.71
CA ASP A 83 -18.36 0.81 2.64
C ASP A 83 -18.12 1.61 3.94
N GLU A 84 -16.85 1.88 4.27
CA GLU A 84 -16.41 2.71 5.38
C GLU A 84 -15.45 3.78 4.83
N PRO A 85 -15.90 5.05 4.72
CA PRO A 85 -15.14 6.08 4.00
C PRO A 85 -13.83 6.50 4.70
N GLY A 86 -13.70 6.25 6.01
CA GLY A 86 -12.52 6.64 6.81
C GLY A 86 -11.44 5.58 6.94
N VAL A 87 -11.56 4.43 6.26
CA VAL A 87 -10.62 3.29 6.40
C VAL A 87 -9.19 3.67 6.06
N LEU A 88 -9.03 4.60 5.10
CA LEU A 88 -7.73 5.00 4.57
C LEU A 88 -7.28 6.38 5.07
N ASP A 89 -7.97 6.98 6.06
CA ASP A 89 -7.66 8.33 6.54
C ASP A 89 -6.23 8.41 7.07
N GLY A 90 -5.79 7.35 7.78
CA GLY A 90 -4.45 7.27 8.36
C GLY A 90 -3.30 7.18 7.35
N ILE A 91 -3.59 6.88 6.08
CA ILE A 91 -2.59 6.81 5.00
C ILE A 91 -2.91 7.75 3.84
N SER A 92 -3.86 8.66 4.00
CA SER A 92 -4.34 9.56 2.95
C SER A 92 -3.22 10.39 2.31
N GLU A 93 -2.22 10.81 3.10
CA GLU A 93 -1.04 11.55 2.64
C GLU A 93 -0.06 10.72 1.80
N LEU A 94 -0.13 9.40 1.87
CA LEU A 94 0.74 8.46 1.15
C LEU A 94 0.13 7.99 -0.18
N LEU A 95 -1.14 8.34 -0.44
CA LEU A 95 -1.86 7.96 -1.64
C LEU A 95 -1.61 8.96 -2.78
N ALA A 96 -1.36 8.42 -3.96
CA ALA A 96 -1.31 9.17 -5.21
C ALA A 96 -2.45 8.74 -6.16
N PHE A 97 -2.88 9.68 -7.00
CA PHE A 97 -3.99 9.52 -7.95
C PHE A 97 -3.56 9.95 -9.36
N ARG A 98 -2.41 9.45 -9.83
CA ARG A 98 -1.83 9.86 -11.13
C ARG A 98 -2.31 8.98 -12.28
#